data_AF-A0A2P7AUX6-F1
#
_entry.id   AF-A0A2P7AUX6-F1
#
_cell.length_a   1.000
_cell.length_b   1.000
_cell.length_c   1.000
_cell.angle_alpha   90.00
_cell.angle_beta   90.00
_cell.angle_gamma   90.00
#
_symmetry.space_group_name_H-M   'P 1'
#
loop_
_entity.id
_entity.type
_entity.pdbx_description
1 polymer ?
#
loop_
_entity_poly.entity_id
_entity_poly.type
_entity_poly.pdbx_seq_one_letter_code
_entity_poly.pdbx_strand_id
1 'polypeptide(L)'
;MVGFYKFLDKAAVHYLLEGSFKFGRLKKYRLMEAITGDQWIGDKNEGVQTTVINVVIGDEPNSELADALSASGHIRIDGQATNVSVSETCIIEEFDCFAFCFSHGDLSALCSSMSDPKRGDFSYDGCVEILDPDALVQLILSHGICLGKPVSELFVVDAKHVTYEDEVEHDFRTDLKISPGNPFQKSLLYKDQCEVRIVLVPKEGPILKDDIVVSIVGALCPVASIDISGNVNAASLEKTQEVLNPNEQDCIASLKSLISDWNKVKGEIRASASPPLYPYSADPESWRAEAHRQIDFESRAITEAFEVYRKPLIDAYWGIRRLPSCDRVDDMVLVSAPWLVLTTTLQRYLAEHLGLPIGGWNDQW
;
A
#
# COMPACT_ATOMS: atom_id res chain seq x y z
N MET A 1 6.25 -14.70 22.43
CA MET A 1 7.37 -14.60 21.46
C MET A 1 7.49 -13.13 21.12
N VAL A 2 8.70 -12.56 21.24
CA VAL A 2 8.93 -11.15 20.88
C VAL A 2 9.26 -11.08 19.40
N GLY A 3 8.57 -10.23 18.66
CA GLY A 3 8.73 -10.07 17.22
C GLY A 3 8.07 -8.80 16.70
N PHE A 4 7.99 -8.66 15.37
CA PHE A 4 7.34 -7.55 14.70
C PHE A 4 6.05 -8.03 14.03
N TYR A 5 4.93 -7.39 14.32
CA TYR A 5 3.61 -7.90 13.97
C TYR A 5 2.75 -6.80 13.38
N LYS A 6 2.18 -7.05 12.21
CA LYS A 6 1.10 -6.25 11.64
C LYS A 6 -0.22 -6.90 11.98
N PHE A 7 -1.03 -6.20 12.78
CA PHE A 7 -2.43 -6.55 13.00
C PHE A 7 -3.30 -5.89 11.93
N LEU A 8 -4.26 -6.64 11.40
CA LEU A 8 -5.13 -6.25 10.30
C LEU A 8 -6.34 -7.20 10.22
N ASP A 9 -7.32 -6.87 9.37
CA ASP A 9 -8.39 -7.79 9.05
C ASP A 9 -7.84 -9.05 8.38
N LYS A 10 -8.36 -10.22 8.76
CA LYS A 10 -7.96 -11.52 8.21
C LYS A 10 -8.08 -11.57 6.69
N ALA A 11 -9.10 -10.91 6.14
CA ALA A 11 -9.29 -10.77 4.70
C ALA A 11 -8.12 -10.05 4.00
N ALA A 12 -7.36 -9.21 4.70
CA ALA A 12 -6.24 -8.46 4.13
C ALA A 12 -4.87 -9.13 4.32
N VAL A 13 -4.77 -10.23 5.06
CA VAL A 13 -3.51 -10.96 5.32
C VAL A 13 -2.83 -11.40 4.02
N HIS A 14 -3.60 -11.97 3.08
CA HIS A 14 -3.06 -12.50 1.83
C HIS A 14 -2.31 -11.43 1.00
N TYR A 15 -2.78 -10.17 0.99
CA TYR A 15 -2.10 -9.10 0.27
C TYR A 15 -0.67 -8.90 0.75
N LEU A 16 -0.43 -8.93 2.07
CA LEU A 16 0.91 -8.77 2.63
C LEU A 16 1.81 -9.96 2.28
N LEU A 17 1.27 -11.18 2.34
CA LEU A 17 2.01 -12.39 1.98
C LEU A 17 2.40 -12.41 0.49
N GLU A 18 1.56 -11.84 -0.36
CA GLU A 18 1.82 -11.65 -1.80
C GLU A 18 2.72 -10.44 -2.10
N GLY A 19 3.16 -9.71 -1.08
CA GLY A 19 4.08 -8.57 -1.22
C GLY A 19 3.42 -7.24 -1.56
N SER A 20 2.13 -7.09 -1.29
CA SER A 20 1.39 -5.83 -1.45
C SER A 20 1.16 -5.15 -0.11
N PHE A 21 1.80 -4.00 0.06
CA PHE A 21 1.82 -3.23 1.30
C PHE A 21 1.06 -1.92 1.11
N LYS A 22 0.00 -1.73 1.90
CA LYS A 22 -0.79 -0.50 1.89
C LYS A 22 -0.21 0.51 2.89
N PHE A 23 0.19 1.67 2.40
CA PHE A 23 0.65 2.80 3.23
C PHE A 23 -0.44 3.87 3.26
N GLY A 24 -0.87 4.26 4.45
CA GLY A 24 -1.83 5.33 4.65
C GLY A 24 -1.16 6.65 5.01
N ARG A 25 -1.75 7.77 4.61
CA ARG A 25 -1.30 9.09 5.07
C ARG A 25 -1.54 9.26 6.57
N LEU A 26 -0.61 9.92 7.26
CA LEU A 26 -0.79 10.24 8.68
C LEU A 26 -2.08 11.02 8.93
N LYS A 27 -2.38 11.99 8.07
CA LYS A 27 -3.62 12.77 8.13
C LYS A 27 -4.89 11.91 8.16
N LYS A 28 -4.91 10.81 7.40
CA LYS A 28 -6.05 9.90 7.38
C LYS A 28 -6.24 9.24 8.75
N TYR A 29 -5.17 8.74 9.36
CA TYR A 29 -5.22 8.10 10.67
C TYR A 29 -5.69 9.08 11.76
N ARG A 30 -5.19 10.33 11.73
CA ARG A 30 -5.67 11.41 12.63
C ARG A 30 -7.18 11.61 12.51
N LEU A 31 -7.69 11.74 11.29
CA LEU A 31 -9.10 11.96 11.02
C LEU A 31 -9.96 10.76 11.44
N MET A 32 -9.47 9.55 11.20
CA MET A 32 -10.18 8.33 11.60
C MET A 32 -10.34 8.25 13.12
N GLU A 33 -9.28 8.50 13.89
CA GLU A 33 -9.39 8.54 15.36
C GLU A 33 -10.32 9.67 15.81
N ALA A 34 -10.16 10.88 15.27
CA ALA A 34 -11.02 12.01 15.65
C ALA A 34 -12.52 11.74 15.40
N ILE A 35 -12.86 10.95 14.38
CA ILE A 35 -14.24 10.58 14.02
C ILE A 35 -14.74 9.39 14.85
N THR A 36 -13.93 8.34 15.01
CA THR A 36 -14.35 7.06 15.60
C THR A 36 -14.09 6.99 17.10
N GLY A 37 -13.17 7.80 17.62
CA GLY A 37 -12.60 7.66 18.95
C GLY A 37 -11.69 6.43 19.11
N ASP A 38 -11.38 5.71 18.02
CA ASP A 38 -10.54 4.52 18.11
C ASP A 38 -9.06 4.87 18.13
N GLN A 39 -8.53 4.99 19.34
CA GLN A 39 -7.12 5.25 19.62
C GLN A 39 -6.16 4.23 18.97
N TRP A 40 -6.64 3.09 18.51
CA TRP A 40 -5.80 2.05 17.88
C TRP A 40 -5.64 2.21 16.38
N ILE A 41 -6.39 3.13 15.77
CA ILE A 41 -6.28 3.45 14.35
C ILE A 41 -5.26 4.57 14.10
N GLY A 42 -5.11 5.51 15.03
CA GLY A 42 -4.23 6.67 14.88
C GLY A 42 -4.12 7.47 16.16
N ASP A 43 -3.19 8.44 16.15
CA ASP A 43 -3.14 9.54 17.11
C ASP A 43 -3.58 10.85 16.42
N LYS A 44 -4.53 11.59 16.99
CA LYS A 44 -5.15 12.81 16.43
C LYS A 44 -4.14 13.93 16.19
N ASN A 45 -2.99 13.87 16.88
CA ASN A 45 -1.90 14.82 16.78
C ASN A 45 -0.67 14.21 16.07
N GLU A 46 -0.80 13.03 15.47
CA GLU A 46 0.29 12.30 14.85
C GLU A 46 0.90 13.02 13.65
N GLY A 47 2.22 13.23 13.65
CA GLY A 47 2.89 13.95 12.58
C GLY A 47 2.40 15.40 12.43
N VAL A 48 1.87 15.98 13.50
CA VAL A 48 1.49 17.40 13.58
C VAL A 48 2.37 18.09 14.62
N GLN A 49 2.87 19.27 14.27
CA GLN A 49 3.45 20.18 15.24
C GLN A 49 2.58 21.43 15.37
N THR A 50 2.11 21.71 16.58
CA THR A 50 1.44 22.97 16.89
C THR A 50 2.45 23.91 17.54
N THR A 51 2.56 25.11 16.96
CA THR A 51 3.39 26.19 17.48
C THR A 51 2.49 27.35 17.86
N VAL A 52 2.42 27.67 19.15
CA VAL A 52 1.50 28.69 19.67
C VAL A 52 2.16 30.07 19.64
N ILE A 53 1.40 31.08 19.21
CA ILE A 53 1.81 32.48 19.11
C ILE A 53 0.90 33.30 20.03
N ASN A 54 1.34 33.45 21.28
CA ASN A 54 0.55 34.05 22.36
C ASN A 54 0.58 35.59 22.44
N VAL A 55 1.25 36.28 21.50
CA VAL A 55 1.15 37.72 21.17
C VAL A 55 2.46 38.13 20.47
N VAL A 56 2.36 38.80 19.33
CA VAL A 56 3.44 39.50 18.65
C VAL A 56 2.93 40.92 18.56
N ILE A 57 3.56 41.86 19.26
CA ILE A 57 3.37 43.30 19.02
C ILE A 57 4.73 43.75 18.51
N GLY A 58 4.87 43.78 17.18
CA GLY A 58 6.02 44.43 16.57
C GLY A 58 5.73 45.92 16.54
N ASP A 59 6.31 46.68 17.48
CA ASP A 59 6.40 48.14 17.35
C ASP A 59 7.34 48.54 16.20
N GLU A 60 8.15 47.60 15.67
CA GLU A 60 9.02 47.81 14.52
C GLU A 60 9.01 46.59 13.54
N PRO A 61 8.90 46.84 12.22
CA PRO A 61 8.88 45.80 11.18
C PRO A 61 10.19 45.00 11.00
N ASN A 62 11.28 45.36 11.69
CA ASN A 62 12.61 44.72 11.61
C ASN A 62 13.04 44.05 12.93
N SER A 63 12.09 43.60 13.75
CA SER A 63 12.43 42.81 14.94
C SER A 63 12.87 41.39 14.55
N GLU A 64 13.76 40.77 15.33
CA GLU A 64 14.19 39.37 15.16
C GLU A 64 13.00 38.40 15.06
N LEU A 65 11.91 38.73 15.75
CA LEU A 65 10.65 38.00 15.71
C LEU A 65 9.91 38.14 14.37
N ALA A 66 9.92 39.34 13.75
CA ALA A 66 9.36 39.57 12.42
C ALA A 66 10.16 38.84 11.34
N ASP A 67 11.49 38.80 11.49
CA ASP A 67 12.38 38.03 10.63
C ASP A 67 12.13 36.51 10.80
N ALA A 68 11.98 36.01 12.03
CA ALA A 68 11.68 34.61 12.29
C ALA A 68 10.31 34.18 11.74
N LEU A 69 9.27 35.01 11.91
CA LEU A 69 7.94 34.77 11.33
C LEU A 69 7.97 34.79 9.80
N SER A 70 8.71 35.73 9.20
CA SER A 70 8.87 35.81 7.75
C SER A 70 9.66 34.62 7.20
N ALA A 71 10.73 34.22 7.90
CA ALA A 71 11.56 33.07 7.55
C ALA A 71 10.81 31.74 7.69
N SER A 72 9.78 31.68 8.54
CA SER A 72 8.92 30.50 8.64
C SER A 72 8.11 30.25 7.36
N GLY A 73 7.90 31.27 6.52
CA GLY A 73 7.13 31.14 5.28
C GLY A 73 5.60 31.15 5.46
N HIS A 74 5.09 31.14 6.70
CA HIS A 74 3.65 31.15 6.99
C HIS A 74 3.06 32.56 7.09
N ILE A 75 3.87 33.53 7.53
CA ILE A 75 3.44 34.92 7.71
C ILE A 75 4.37 35.81 6.89
N ARG A 76 3.83 36.55 5.92
CA ARG A 76 4.58 37.56 5.17
C ARG A 76 4.35 38.93 5.78
N ILE A 77 5.41 39.56 6.28
CA ILE A 77 5.36 40.94 6.78
C ILE A 77 5.87 41.86 5.67
N ASP A 78 4.97 42.66 5.08
CA ASP A 78 5.34 43.63 4.03
C ASP A 78 5.99 44.88 4.67
N GLY A 79 7.15 45.31 4.15
CA GLY A 79 8.02 46.34 4.73
C GLY A 79 7.47 47.78 4.81
N GLN A 80 6.16 47.98 4.68
CA GLN A 80 5.47 49.23 4.98
C GLN A 80 4.52 49.13 6.19
N ALA A 81 4.42 47.95 6.82
CA ALA A 81 3.62 47.79 8.03
C ALA A 81 4.30 48.52 9.20
N THR A 82 3.60 49.51 9.76
CA THR A 82 4.09 50.27 10.93
C THR A 82 3.75 49.61 12.26
N ASN A 83 2.76 48.72 12.28
CA ASN A 83 2.40 47.88 13.43
C ASN A 83 1.98 46.50 12.91
N VAL A 84 2.57 45.43 13.42
CA VAL A 84 2.14 44.05 13.15
C VAL A 84 1.74 43.41 14.46
N SER A 85 0.45 43.08 14.59
CA SER A 85 -0.07 42.33 15.72
C SER A 85 -0.56 40.95 15.32
N VAL A 86 0.06 39.90 15.85
CA VAL A 86 -0.40 38.51 15.72
C VAL A 86 -0.64 37.98 17.13
N SER A 87 -1.89 37.76 17.52
CA SER A 87 -2.24 37.34 18.88
C SER A 87 -3.16 36.14 18.85
N GLU A 88 -3.03 35.28 19.85
CA GLU A 88 -3.93 34.14 20.08
C GLU A 88 -4.07 33.24 18.85
N THR A 89 -2.97 32.98 18.17
CA THR A 89 -2.95 32.10 16.99
C THR A 89 -1.98 30.94 17.18
N CYS A 90 -2.11 29.94 16.32
CA CYS A 90 -1.14 28.84 16.24
C CYS A 90 -0.84 28.54 14.78
N ILE A 91 0.38 28.08 14.54
CA ILE A 91 0.80 27.51 13.26
C ILE A 91 0.82 26.00 13.44
N ILE A 92 0.18 25.29 12.50
CA ILE A 92 0.03 23.84 12.54
C ILE A 92 0.77 23.29 11.32
N GLU A 93 1.90 22.63 11.58
CA GLU A 93 2.69 21.98 10.54
C GLU A 93 2.42 20.48 10.51
N GLU A 94 1.96 20.00 9.35
CA GLU A 94 1.72 18.58 9.11
C GLU A 94 2.91 17.97 8.34
N PHE A 95 3.39 16.80 8.78
CA PHE A 95 4.37 16.03 8.02
C PHE A 95 3.68 15.21 6.93
N ASP A 96 3.86 15.58 5.65
CA ASP A 96 3.26 14.85 4.52
C ASP A 96 4.06 13.59 4.19
N CYS A 97 3.58 12.45 4.69
CA CYS A 97 4.13 11.14 4.37
C CYS A 97 3.06 10.05 4.38
N PHE A 98 3.42 8.90 3.83
CA PHE A 98 2.65 7.67 3.93
C PHE A 98 3.35 6.70 4.88
N ALA A 99 2.62 6.10 5.81
CA ALA A 99 3.15 5.19 6.81
C ALA A 99 2.57 3.78 6.66
N PHE A 100 3.43 2.79 6.82
CA PHE A 100 3.07 1.41 7.11
C PHE A 100 3.48 1.11 8.54
N CYS A 101 2.49 0.99 9.41
CA CYS A 101 2.67 0.84 10.85
C CYS A 101 2.51 -0.62 11.27
N PHE A 102 3.40 -1.11 12.12
CA PHE A 102 3.33 -2.44 12.75
C PHE A 102 3.85 -2.35 14.19
N SER A 103 3.65 -3.39 14.99
CA SER A 103 4.00 -3.39 16.41
C SER A 103 5.23 -4.25 16.67
N HIS A 104 6.04 -3.89 17.66
CA HIS A 104 7.14 -4.70 18.17
C HIS A 104 6.91 -5.07 19.63
N GLY A 105 6.92 -6.36 19.98
CA GLY A 105 6.70 -6.78 21.35
C GLY A 105 6.35 -8.25 21.49
N ASP A 106 5.96 -8.67 22.69
CA ASP A 106 5.46 -10.03 22.92
C ASP A 106 4.08 -10.20 22.28
N LEU A 107 3.94 -11.20 21.40
CA LEU A 107 2.70 -11.47 20.67
C LEU A 107 1.48 -11.62 21.58
N SER A 108 1.60 -12.31 22.73
CA SER A 108 0.46 -12.52 23.63
C SER A 108 0.00 -11.21 24.28
N ALA A 109 0.96 -10.34 24.64
CA ALA A 109 0.65 -9.02 25.17
C ALA A 109 0.00 -8.13 24.10
N LEU A 110 0.54 -8.13 22.87
CA LEU A 110 -0.01 -7.34 21.77
C LEU A 110 -1.41 -7.79 21.38
N CYS A 111 -1.66 -9.10 21.23
CA CYS A 111 -3.00 -9.65 20.94
C CYS A 111 -4.02 -9.25 22.01
N SER A 112 -3.62 -9.20 23.28
CA SER A 112 -4.51 -8.81 24.38
C SER A 112 -4.99 -7.36 24.27
N SER A 113 -4.25 -6.49 23.58
CA SER A 113 -4.59 -5.08 23.41
C SER A 113 -5.20 -4.78 22.03
N MET A 114 -4.69 -5.42 20.98
CA MET A 114 -5.04 -5.18 19.57
C MET A 114 -6.24 -6.00 19.09
N SER A 115 -6.49 -7.16 19.71
CA SER A 115 -7.51 -8.13 19.29
C SER A 115 -8.52 -8.40 20.41
N ASP A 116 -8.66 -7.50 21.39
CA ASP A 116 -9.63 -7.66 22.48
C ASP A 116 -11.06 -7.66 21.92
N PRO A 117 -11.79 -8.78 21.96
CA PRO A 117 -13.15 -8.87 21.43
C PRO A 117 -14.17 -8.04 22.21
N LYS A 118 -13.79 -7.51 23.39
CA LYS A 118 -14.61 -6.55 24.14
C LYS A 118 -14.51 -5.13 23.57
N ARG A 119 -13.50 -4.84 22.75
CA ARG A 119 -13.45 -3.64 21.92
C ARG A 119 -14.37 -3.92 20.73
N GLY A 120 -15.56 -3.30 20.72
CA GLY A 120 -16.49 -3.44 19.59
C GLY A 120 -15.86 -3.03 18.25
N ASP A 121 -16.49 -3.42 17.13
CA ASP A 121 -16.26 -3.08 15.71
C ASP A 121 -14.82 -3.00 15.12
N PHE A 122 -13.75 -3.07 15.92
CA PHE A 122 -12.38 -2.73 15.52
C PHE A 122 -11.31 -3.70 16.05
N SER A 123 -11.71 -4.88 16.55
CA SER A 123 -10.75 -5.92 16.96
C SER A 123 -10.14 -6.59 15.72
N TYR A 124 -8.82 -6.55 15.58
CA TYR A 124 -8.14 -7.23 14.47
C TYR A 124 -8.24 -8.75 14.62
N ASP A 125 -8.61 -9.44 13.53
CA ASP A 125 -8.77 -10.91 13.46
C ASP A 125 -7.71 -11.59 12.57
N GLY A 126 -6.73 -10.84 12.06
CA GLY A 126 -5.55 -11.33 11.35
C GLY A 126 -4.23 -10.72 11.84
N CYS A 127 -3.14 -11.47 11.65
CA CYS A 127 -1.80 -11.01 11.98
C CYS A 127 -0.75 -11.55 11.01
N VAL A 128 0.22 -10.71 10.69
CA VAL A 128 1.40 -11.05 9.90
C VAL A 128 2.64 -10.70 10.70
N GLU A 129 3.55 -11.66 10.89
CA GLU A 129 4.88 -11.42 11.41
C GLU A 129 5.78 -10.87 10.31
N ILE A 130 6.51 -9.81 10.62
CA ILE A 130 7.58 -9.25 9.80
C ILE A 130 8.88 -9.80 10.36
N LEU A 131 9.46 -10.76 9.64
CA LEU A 131 10.63 -11.51 10.10
C LEU A 131 11.89 -10.64 10.17
N ASP A 132 12.01 -9.70 9.24
CA ASP A 132 13.15 -8.79 9.13
C ASP A 132 12.67 -7.43 8.57
N PRO A 133 12.40 -6.44 9.44
CA PRO A 133 11.96 -5.11 9.03
C PRO A 133 12.97 -4.39 8.13
N ASP A 134 14.26 -4.56 8.38
CA ASP A 134 15.32 -3.90 7.61
C ASP A 134 15.38 -4.49 6.19
N ALA A 135 15.32 -5.81 6.06
CA ALA A 135 15.22 -6.47 4.77
C ALA A 135 13.95 -6.06 4.00
N LEU A 136 12.81 -5.90 4.69
CA LEU A 136 11.58 -5.42 4.08
C LEU A 136 11.75 -3.99 3.51
N VAL A 137 12.37 -3.08 4.27
CA VAL A 137 12.68 -1.72 3.80
C VAL A 137 13.57 -1.74 2.56
N GLN A 138 14.62 -2.57 2.56
CA GLN A 138 15.50 -2.71 1.39
C GLN A 138 14.75 -3.27 0.17
N LEU A 139 13.84 -4.23 0.37
CA LEU A 139 13.01 -4.77 -0.72
C LEU A 139 12.03 -3.72 -1.26
N ILE A 140 11.38 -2.94 -0.40
CA ILE A 140 10.52 -1.83 -0.81
C ILE A 140 11.30 -0.84 -1.68
N LEU A 141 12.52 -0.48 -1.27
CA LEU A 141 13.37 0.47 -1.99
C LEU A 141 13.84 -0.07 -3.35
N SER A 142 14.21 -1.35 -3.42
CA SER A 142 14.86 -1.96 -4.59
C SER A 142 13.88 -2.60 -5.59
N HIS A 143 12.76 -3.14 -5.12
CA HIS A 143 11.81 -3.93 -5.91
C HIS A 143 10.36 -3.43 -5.79
N GLY A 144 10.10 -2.44 -4.93
CA GLY A 144 8.77 -1.87 -4.75
C GLY A 144 8.35 -1.02 -5.94
N ILE A 145 7.14 -1.27 -6.43
CA ILE A 145 6.46 -0.46 -7.45
C ILE A 145 5.25 0.23 -6.80
N CYS A 146 5.14 1.53 -7.00
CA CYS A 146 4.03 2.36 -6.54
C CYS A 146 3.61 3.30 -7.67
N LEU A 147 2.30 3.39 -7.96
CA LEU A 147 1.77 4.23 -9.03
C LEU A 147 2.45 3.99 -10.39
N GLY A 148 2.84 2.73 -10.66
CA GLY A 148 3.52 2.33 -11.89
C GLY A 148 5.01 2.69 -11.98
N LYS A 149 5.62 3.25 -10.93
CA LYS A 149 7.03 3.62 -10.88
C LYS A 149 7.77 2.96 -9.71
N PRO A 150 9.10 2.82 -9.77
CA PRO A 150 9.89 2.39 -8.64
C PRO A 150 9.71 3.31 -7.42
N VAL A 151 9.58 2.73 -6.22
CA VAL A 151 9.45 3.50 -4.97
C VAL A 151 10.63 4.44 -4.77
N SER A 152 11.84 4.00 -5.10
CA SER A 152 13.06 4.81 -4.99
C SER A 152 13.08 6.04 -5.90
N GLU A 153 12.28 6.10 -6.96
CA GLU A 153 12.12 7.30 -7.79
C GLU A 153 11.16 8.31 -7.16
N LEU A 154 10.14 7.82 -6.45
CA LEU A 154 9.05 8.65 -5.93
C LEU A 154 9.25 9.12 -4.48
N PHE A 155 9.93 8.31 -3.67
CA PHE A 155 9.95 8.49 -2.22
C PHE A 155 11.36 8.42 -1.64
N VAL A 156 11.56 9.15 -0.55
CA VAL A 156 12.57 8.85 0.46
C VAL A 156 11.92 7.91 1.47
N VAL A 157 12.63 6.84 1.85
CA VAL A 157 12.13 5.81 2.77
C VAL A 157 12.92 5.88 4.07
N ASP A 158 12.22 5.87 5.19
CA ASP A 158 12.80 5.79 6.53
C ASP A 158 12.02 4.78 7.37
N ALA A 159 12.66 4.12 8.34
CA ALA A 159 12.00 3.16 9.19
C ALA A 159 12.55 3.16 10.61
N LYS A 160 11.67 3.39 11.59
CA LYS A 160 12.06 3.58 13.00
C LYS A 160 10.95 3.17 13.95
N HIS A 161 11.35 2.90 15.19
CA HIS A 161 10.42 2.86 16.32
C HIS A 161 9.81 4.25 16.55
N VAL A 162 8.53 4.26 16.89
CA VAL A 162 7.84 5.46 17.35
C VAL A 162 8.28 5.78 18.77
N THR A 163 8.65 7.03 19.03
CA THR A 163 8.88 7.56 20.37
C THR A 163 7.57 8.08 20.95
N TYR A 164 7.42 7.92 22.25
CA TYR A 164 6.20 8.30 22.98
C TYR A 164 6.54 9.36 24.00
N GLU A 165 5.97 10.55 23.83
CA GLU A 165 6.26 11.73 24.63
C GLU A 165 4.95 12.42 25.02
N ASP A 166 4.96 13.21 26.09
CA ASP A 166 3.85 14.13 26.35
C ASP A 166 3.78 15.17 25.22
N GLU A 167 2.58 15.61 24.86
CA GLU A 167 2.42 16.65 23.84
C GLU A 167 3.11 17.93 24.31
N VAL A 168 4.17 18.32 23.60
CA VAL A 168 4.88 19.57 23.86
C VAL A 168 4.33 20.63 22.90
N GLU A 169 3.53 21.55 23.45
CA GLU A 169 3.24 22.79 22.75
C GLU A 169 4.50 23.66 22.72
N HIS A 170 4.97 24.00 21.52
CA HIS A 170 6.11 24.90 21.36
C HIS A 170 5.64 26.36 21.43
N ASP A 171 6.24 27.13 22.33
CA ASP A 171 6.06 28.58 22.36
C ASP A 171 7.01 29.22 21.35
N PHE A 172 6.43 29.80 20.29
CA PHE A 172 7.19 30.44 19.22
C PHE A 172 8.16 31.50 19.73
N ARG A 173 7.83 32.22 20.81
CA ARG A 173 8.70 33.26 21.38
C ARG A 173 10.00 32.70 21.94
N THR A 174 9.97 31.46 22.40
CA THR A 174 11.12 30.81 23.05
C THR A 174 11.98 30.08 22.03
N ASP A 175 11.33 29.38 21.09
CA ASP A 175 12.03 28.51 20.15
C ASP A 175 12.43 29.24 18.86
N LEU A 176 11.75 30.35 18.53
CA LEU A 176 11.90 31.14 17.30
C LEU A 176 11.99 30.29 16.03
N LYS A 177 11.36 29.10 16.08
CA LYS A 177 11.46 28.08 15.05
C LYS A 177 10.13 27.37 14.92
N ILE A 178 9.74 27.18 13.68
CA ILE A 178 8.65 26.27 13.32
C ILE A 178 9.31 25.04 12.73
N SER A 179 9.09 23.89 13.36
CA SER A 179 9.55 22.61 12.85
C SER A 179 8.38 21.84 12.25
N PRO A 180 8.63 21.03 11.20
CA PRO A 180 7.61 20.12 10.72
C PRO A 180 7.28 19.09 11.82
N GLY A 181 6.07 18.53 11.76
CA GLY A 181 5.69 17.41 12.63
C GLY A 181 6.64 16.22 12.50
N ASN A 182 6.64 15.34 13.49
CA ASN A 182 7.48 14.14 13.48
C ASN A 182 6.65 12.90 13.17
N PRO A 183 6.90 12.19 12.06
CA PRO A 183 6.15 10.99 11.70
C PRO A 183 6.54 9.76 12.55
N PHE A 184 7.45 9.90 13.51
CA PHE A 184 7.85 8.83 14.43
C PHE A 184 7.60 9.20 15.90
N GLN A 185 6.68 10.14 16.16
CA GLN A 185 6.30 10.55 17.52
C GLN A 185 4.79 10.39 17.71
N LYS A 186 4.40 9.95 18.91
CA LYS A 186 3.02 9.88 19.39
C LYS A 186 2.91 10.32 20.85
N SER A 187 1.69 10.64 21.28
CA SER A 187 1.38 10.81 22.69
C SER A 187 1.64 9.54 23.51
N LEU A 188 2.06 9.69 24.78
CA LEU A 188 2.22 8.59 25.74
C LEU A 188 0.98 7.71 25.93
N LEU A 189 -0.21 8.22 25.59
CA LEU A 189 -1.46 7.47 25.59
C LEU A 189 -1.39 6.22 24.67
N TYR A 190 -0.63 6.29 23.58
CA TYR A 190 -0.56 5.26 22.54
C TYR A 190 0.59 4.26 22.72
N LYS A 191 1.35 4.36 23.82
CA LYS A 191 2.57 3.56 24.04
C LYS A 191 2.35 2.04 23.96
N ASP A 192 1.16 1.57 24.31
CA ASP A 192 0.81 0.16 24.33
C ASP A 192 0.72 -0.44 22.90
N GLN A 193 0.75 0.40 21.86
CA GLN A 193 0.87 -0.02 20.47
C GLN A 193 2.27 -0.51 20.11
N CYS A 194 3.29 -0.06 20.84
CA CYS A 194 4.70 -0.40 20.63
C CYS A 194 5.10 -0.29 19.15
N GLU A 195 4.74 0.82 18.51
CA GLU A 195 4.68 0.96 17.07
C GLU A 195 6.07 1.17 16.44
N VAL A 196 6.21 0.60 15.26
CA VAL A 196 7.32 0.78 14.32
C VAL A 196 6.69 1.20 12.99
N ARG A 197 7.35 2.11 12.28
CA ARG A 197 6.88 2.62 11.01
C ARG A 197 7.91 2.44 9.93
N ILE A 198 7.43 2.11 8.74
CA ILE A 198 8.12 2.44 7.49
C ILE A 198 7.39 3.64 6.89
N VAL A 199 8.11 4.72 6.68
CA VAL A 199 7.59 6.00 6.19
C VAL A 199 8.11 6.26 4.78
N LEU A 200 7.19 6.63 3.89
CA LEU A 200 7.47 7.06 2.52
C LEU A 200 7.18 8.56 2.41
N VAL A 201 8.24 9.35 2.22
CA VAL A 201 8.17 10.80 2.05
C VAL A 201 8.27 11.13 0.56
N PRO A 202 7.26 11.75 -0.07
CA PRO A 202 7.32 12.13 -1.47
C PRO A 202 8.54 13.03 -1.75
N LYS A 203 9.28 12.74 -2.83
CA LYS A 203 10.42 13.57 -3.26
C LYS A 203 9.97 14.86 -3.94
N GLU A 204 8.86 14.80 -4.67
CA GLU A 204 8.36 15.89 -5.50
C GLU A 204 6.87 16.12 -5.23
N GLY A 205 6.57 17.26 -4.59
CA GLY A 205 5.21 17.75 -4.38
C GLY A 205 4.28 16.82 -3.60
N PRO A 206 3.05 17.28 -3.31
CA PRO A 206 2.06 16.48 -2.62
C PRO A 206 1.43 15.45 -3.57
N ILE A 207 1.33 14.20 -3.13
CA ILE A 207 0.57 13.16 -3.85
C ILE A 207 -0.89 13.22 -3.42
N LEU A 208 -1.84 13.52 -4.30
CA LEU A 208 -3.26 13.68 -3.92
C LEU A 208 -4.00 12.33 -3.69
N LYS A 209 -3.46 11.47 -2.82
CA LYS A 209 -4.08 10.20 -2.39
C LYS A 209 -3.92 10.02 -0.88
N ASP A 210 -4.92 9.44 -0.22
CA ASP A 210 -4.85 9.12 1.22
C ASP A 210 -4.20 7.77 1.51
N ASP A 211 -4.26 6.86 0.54
CA ASP A 211 -3.62 5.56 0.60
C ASP A 211 -2.83 5.33 -0.70
N ILE A 212 -1.68 4.68 -0.57
CA ILE A 212 -0.92 4.11 -1.69
C ILE A 212 -0.63 2.64 -1.42
N VAL A 213 -0.45 1.88 -2.50
CA VAL A 213 -0.06 0.48 -2.43
C VAL A 213 1.31 0.35 -3.07
N VAL A 214 2.24 -0.26 -2.33
CA VAL A 214 3.55 -0.69 -2.82
C VAL A 214 3.48 -2.18 -3.04
N SER A 215 3.72 -2.61 -4.27
CA SER A 215 3.83 -4.03 -4.62
C SER A 215 5.28 -4.40 -4.87
N ILE A 216 5.77 -5.44 -4.20
CA ILE A 216 7.11 -5.99 -4.38
C ILE A 216 7.06 -7.05 -5.49
N VAL A 217 7.78 -6.83 -6.58
CA VAL A 217 7.74 -7.70 -7.75
C VAL A 217 9.01 -8.55 -7.84
N GLY A 218 8.84 -9.88 -7.97
CA GLY A 218 9.95 -10.80 -8.27
C GLY A 218 10.86 -11.13 -7.08
N ALA A 219 10.44 -10.84 -5.85
CA ALA A 219 11.18 -11.17 -4.63
C ALA A 219 10.26 -11.81 -3.58
N LEU A 220 10.81 -12.70 -2.75
CA LEU A 220 10.11 -13.23 -1.58
C LEU A 220 10.09 -12.18 -0.48
N CYS A 221 8.92 -11.92 0.08
CA CYS A 221 8.77 -10.96 1.18
C CYS A 221 9.09 -11.64 2.53
N PRO A 222 9.80 -10.96 3.45
CA PRO A 222 10.18 -11.50 4.75
C PRO A 222 9.01 -11.42 5.74
N VAL A 223 7.87 -12.01 5.38
CA VAL A 223 6.64 -11.98 6.16
C VAL A 223 6.05 -13.38 6.28
N ALA A 224 5.38 -13.64 7.41
CA ALA A 224 4.72 -14.92 7.68
C ALA A 224 3.35 -14.69 8.32
N SER A 225 2.37 -15.51 7.97
CA SER A 225 1.06 -15.48 8.62
C SER A 225 1.16 -16.04 10.04
N ILE A 226 0.52 -15.38 11.00
CA ILE A 226 0.40 -15.84 12.38
C ILE A 226 -1.06 -16.04 12.73
N ASP A 227 -1.39 -17.22 13.26
CA ASP A 227 -2.71 -17.46 13.81
C ASP A 227 -2.83 -16.78 15.17
N ILE A 228 -3.76 -15.83 15.27
CA ILE A 228 -4.09 -15.13 16.51
C ILE A 228 -5.33 -15.71 17.20
N SER A 229 -5.94 -16.76 16.63
CA SER A 229 -6.99 -17.50 17.32
C SER A 229 -6.35 -18.21 18.52
N GLY A 230 -6.67 -17.72 19.71
CA GLY A 230 -6.01 -18.12 20.95
C GLY A 230 -5.99 -19.64 21.17
N ASN A 231 -4.84 -20.25 20.90
CA ASN A 231 -4.29 -21.35 21.67
C ASN A 231 -2.79 -21.43 21.37
N VAL A 232 -1.98 -20.95 22.31
CA VAL A 232 -0.57 -21.34 22.41
C VAL A 232 -0.55 -22.83 22.79
N ASN A 233 -0.67 -23.71 21.80
CA ASN A 233 -0.23 -25.09 21.92
C ASN A 233 1.08 -25.21 21.15
N ALA A 234 2.17 -25.38 21.90
CA ALA A 234 3.53 -25.55 21.42
C ALA A 234 3.78 -26.90 20.70
N ALA A 235 2.82 -27.39 19.91
CA ALA A 235 2.86 -28.72 19.30
C ALA A 235 2.20 -28.73 17.92
N SER A 236 2.80 -28.06 16.94
CA SER A 236 2.52 -28.30 15.51
C SER A 236 3.60 -27.70 14.60
N LEU A 237 4.85 -28.08 14.87
CA LEU A 237 5.94 -28.02 13.89
C LEU A 237 6.31 -29.44 13.45
N GLU A 238 5.30 -30.26 13.12
CA GLU A 238 5.52 -31.53 12.43
C GLU A 238 4.48 -31.70 11.30
N LYS A 239 4.99 -31.60 10.07
CA LYS A 239 4.45 -32.17 8.82
C LYS A 239 2.94 -32.05 8.58
N THR A 240 2.58 -31.05 7.79
CA THR A 240 1.42 -31.14 6.89
C THR A 240 1.92 -31.27 5.46
N GLN A 241 2.38 -32.47 5.08
CA GLN A 241 2.18 -32.93 3.70
C GLN A 241 0.83 -33.64 3.70
N GLU A 242 -0.25 -32.86 3.66
CA GLU A 242 -1.57 -33.43 3.39
C GLU A 242 -1.60 -33.83 1.91
N VAL A 243 -1.82 -35.13 1.69
CA VAL A 243 -2.07 -35.69 0.37
C VAL A 243 -3.41 -35.16 -0.09
N LEU A 244 -3.40 -34.23 -1.05
CA LEU A 244 -4.60 -33.73 -1.73
C LEU A 244 -5.48 -34.91 -2.16
N ASN A 245 -6.79 -34.79 -2.00
CA ASN A 245 -7.74 -35.80 -2.45
C ASN A 245 -7.60 -35.97 -3.97
N PRO A 246 -7.65 -37.20 -4.53
CA PRO A 246 -7.61 -37.45 -5.98
C PRO A 246 -8.49 -36.51 -6.82
N ASN A 247 -9.66 -36.12 -6.33
CA ASN A 247 -10.55 -35.19 -7.03
C ASN A 247 -9.98 -33.76 -7.13
N GLU A 248 -9.23 -33.30 -6.13
CA GLU A 248 -8.53 -32.00 -6.14
C GLU A 248 -7.34 -32.02 -7.09
N GLN A 249 -6.61 -33.14 -7.11
CA GLN A 249 -5.49 -33.34 -8.03
C GLN A 249 -5.96 -33.32 -9.49
N ASP A 250 -7.11 -33.93 -9.80
CA ASP A 250 -7.71 -33.93 -11.13
C ASP A 250 -8.21 -32.53 -11.55
N CYS A 251 -8.79 -31.76 -10.63
CA CYS A 251 -9.19 -30.37 -10.89
C CYS A 251 -7.98 -29.46 -11.14
N ILE A 252 -6.93 -29.56 -10.32
CA ILE A 252 -5.68 -28.80 -10.49
C ILE A 252 -4.98 -29.19 -11.79
N ALA A 253 -4.94 -30.48 -12.14
CA ALA A 253 -4.38 -30.96 -13.40
C ALA A 253 -5.15 -30.41 -14.60
N SER A 254 -6.49 -30.38 -14.52
CA SER A 254 -7.36 -29.79 -15.56
C SER A 254 -7.10 -28.29 -15.74
N LEU A 255 -6.97 -27.53 -14.64
CA LEU A 255 -6.66 -26.10 -14.69
C LEU A 255 -5.26 -25.85 -15.29
N LYS A 256 -4.25 -26.62 -14.88
CA LYS A 256 -2.89 -26.54 -15.44
C LYS A 256 -2.86 -26.86 -16.94
N SER A 257 -3.65 -27.82 -17.39
CA SER A 257 -3.81 -28.14 -18.82
C SER A 257 -4.40 -26.96 -19.58
N LEU A 258 -5.48 -26.36 -19.08
CA LEU A 258 -6.13 -25.19 -19.73
C LEU A 258 -5.19 -23.99 -19.81
N ILE A 259 -4.41 -23.72 -18.76
CA ILE A 259 -3.40 -22.65 -18.76
C ILE A 259 -2.29 -22.93 -19.77
N SER A 260 -1.83 -24.18 -19.86
CA SER A 260 -0.83 -24.61 -20.83
C SER A 260 -1.34 -24.44 -22.27
N ASP A 261 -2.57 -24.87 -22.55
CA ASP A 261 -3.18 -24.73 -23.87
C ASP A 261 -3.39 -23.26 -24.26
N TRP A 262 -3.83 -22.42 -23.32
CA TRP A 262 -3.92 -20.98 -23.51
C TRP A 262 -2.57 -20.34 -23.87
N ASN A 263 -1.51 -20.68 -23.14
CA ASN A 263 -0.17 -20.17 -23.41
C ASN A 263 0.35 -20.62 -24.78
N LYS A 264 0.00 -21.85 -25.20
CA LYS A 264 0.33 -22.36 -26.53
C LYS A 264 -0.39 -21.56 -27.62
N VAL A 265 -1.70 -21.34 -27.50
CA VAL A 265 -2.50 -20.52 -28.44
C VAL A 265 -1.95 -19.09 -28.52
N LYS A 266 -1.58 -18.49 -27.39
CA LYS A 266 -0.95 -17.17 -27.37
C LYS A 266 0.40 -17.15 -28.11
N GLY A 267 1.19 -18.22 -27.96
CA GLY A 267 2.43 -18.42 -28.71
C GLY A 267 2.19 -18.54 -30.21
N GLU A 268 1.16 -19.28 -30.63
CA GLU A 268 0.78 -19.47 -32.04
C GLU A 268 0.23 -18.19 -32.67
N ILE A 269 -0.57 -17.40 -31.95
CA ILE A 269 -1.04 -16.07 -32.38
C ILE A 269 0.16 -15.14 -32.58
N ARG A 270 1.12 -15.14 -31.65
CA ARG A 270 2.34 -14.33 -31.76
C ARG A 270 3.29 -14.81 -32.86
N ALA A 271 3.34 -16.12 -33.14
CA ALA A 271 4.17 -16.66 -34.20
C ALA A 271 3.56 -16.47 -35.59
N SER A 272 2.23 -16.45 -35.70
CA SER A 272 1.50 -16.14 -36.93
C SER A 272 1.47 -14.64 -37.23
N ALA A 273 1.60 -13.80 -36.20
CA ALA A 273 2.02 -12.40 -36.33
C ALA A 273 3.51 -12.33 -36.73
N SER A 274 3.82 -12.66 -37.98
CA SER A 274 5.18 -12.45 -38.50
C SER A 274 5.52 -10.96 -38.39
N PRO A 275 6.66 -10.57 -37.80
CA PRO A 275 7.08 -9.19 -37.84
C PRO A 275 7.22 -8.78 -39.31
N PRO A 276 6.70 -7.62 -39.72
CA PRO A 276 6.82 -7.16 -41.10
C PRO A 276 8.30 -7.11 -41.48
N LEU A 277 8.76 -8.04 -42.32
CA LEU A 277 10.04 -7.93 -43.02
C LEU A 277 9.84 -6.89 -44.11
N TYR A 278 9.99 -5.61 -43.79
CA TYR A 278 9.89 -4.56 -44.80
C TYR A 278 11.01 -3.52 -44.76
N PRO A 279 11.44 -3.08 -45.96
CA PRO A 279 12.65 -2.31 -46.18
C PRO A 279 12.50 -0.88 -45.67
N TYR A 280 13.63 -0.30 -45.31
CA TYR A 280 13.86 0.98 -44.65
C TYR A 280 13.35 2.26 -45.36
N SER A 281 12.31 2.22 -46.21
CA SER A 281 11.94 3.35 -47.08
C SER A 281 10.45 3.71 -47.15
N ALA A 282 9.59 3.26 -46.23
CA ALA A 282 8.17 3.66 -46.23
C ALA A 282 7.88 4.85 -45.31
N ASP A 283 6.99 5.72 -45.78
CA ASP A 283 6.39 6.87 -45.10
C ASP A 283 5.93 6.55 -43.64
N PRO A 284 6.33 7.34 -42.63
CA PRO A 284 5.95 7.15 -41.23
C PRO A 284 4.44 7.02 -40.97
N GLU A 285 3.58 7.65 -41.77
CA GLU A 285 2.13 7.52 -41.59
C GLU A 285 1.60 6.15 -42.02
N SER A 286 2.16 5.59 -43.09
CA SER A 286 1.84 4.22 -43.53
C SER A 286 2.30 3.18 -42.50
N TRP A 287 3.41 3.43 -41.78
CA TRP A 287 3.88 2.56 -40.71
C TRP A 287 2.90 2.52 -39.53
N ARG A 288 2.44 3.68 -39.07
CA ARG A 288 1.48 3.75 -37.95
C ARG A 288 0.17 3.06 -38.30
N ALA A 289 -0.34 3.28 -39.51
CA ALA A 289 -1.58 2.65 -39.95
C ALA A 289 -1.49 1.11 -39.97
N GLU A 290 -0.37 0.55 -40.41
CA GLU A 290 -0.19 -0.91 -40.45
C GLU A 290 0.07 -1.51 -39.06
N ALA A 291 0.82 -0.81 -38.19
CA ALA A 291 0.98 -1.19 -36.79
C ALA A 291 -0.37 -1.24 -36.05
N HIS A 292 -1.24 -0.25 -36.27
CA HIS A 292 -2.58 -0.25 -35.70
C HIS A 292 -3.44 -1.42 -36.22
N ARG A 293 -3.37 -1.76 -37.51
CA ARG A 293 -4.09 -2.93 -38.07
C ARG A 293 -3.62 -4.25 -37.46
N GLN A 294 -2.31 -4.40 -37.26
CA GLN A 294 -1.73 -5.60 -36.64
C GLN A 294 -2.17 -5.72 -35.17
N ILE A 295 -2.14 -4.63 -34.42
CA ILE A 295 -2.63 -4.56 -33.04
C ILE A 295 -4.13 -4.92 -32.97
N ASP A 296 -4.94 -4.38 -33.88
CA ASP A 296 -6.37 -4.68 -33.96
C ASP A 296 -6.62 -6.16 -34.29
N PHE A 297 -5.83 -6.75 -35.18
CA PHE A 297 -5.90 -8.17 -35.52
C PHE A 297 -5.56 -9.06 -34.31
N GLU A 298 -4.44 -8.78 -33.64
CA GLU A 298 -4.02 -9.53 -32.44
C GLU A 298 -5.03 -9.38 -31.30
N SER A 299 -5.56 -8.18 -31.10
CA SER A 299 -6.59 -7.90 -30.09
C SER A 299 -7.87 -8.71 -30.33
N ARG A 300 -8.35 -8.77 -31.59
CA ARG A 300 -9.52 -9.58 -31.97
C ARG A 300 -9.26 -11.07 -31.81
N ALA A 301 -8.12 -11.56 -32.30
CA ALA A 301 -7.76 -12.98 -32.20
C ALA A 301 -7.63 -13.43 -30.73
N ILE A 302 -7.05 -12.61 -29.85
CA ILE A 302 -6.95 -12.88 -28.41
C ILE A 302 -8.35 -12.87 -27.77
N THR A 303 -9.20 -11.92 -28.14
CA THR A 303 -10.57 -11.80 -27.60
C THR A 303 -11.44 -13.00 -28.01
N GLU A 304 -11.40 -13.40 -29.28
CA GLU A 304 -12.13 -14.56 -29.79
C GLU A 304 -11.62 -15.86 -29.17
N ALA A 305 -10.30 -16.03 -29.05
CA ALA A 305 -9.73 -17.17 -28.35
C ALA A 305 -10.15 -17.17 -26.88
N PHE A 306 -10.16 -16.02 -26.21
CA PHE A 306 -10.58 -15.90 -24.81
C PHE A 306 -12.03 -16.34 -24.61
N GLU A 307 -12.97 -15.96 -25.48
CA GLU A 307 -14.38 -16.39 -25.35
C GLU A 307 -14.55 -17.92 -25.43
N VAL A 308 -13.68 -18.62 -26.16
CA VAL A 308 -13.66 -20.10 -26.19
C VAL A 308 -13.22 -20.69 -24.85
N TYR A 309 -12.24 -20.08 -24.18
CA TYR A 309 -11.71 -20.56 -22.88
C TYR A 309 -12.44 -19.98 -21.66
N ARG A 310 -13.21 -18.90 -21.84
CA ARG A 310 -13.89 -18.16 -20.77
C ARG A 310 -14.81 -19.05 -19.96
N LYS A 311 -15.74 -19.75 -20.63
CA LYS A 311 -16.70 -20.61 -19.95
C LYS A 311 -16.03 -21.82 -19.27
N PRO A 312 -15.13 -22.58 -19.92
CA PRO A 312 -14.38 -23.65 -19.27
C PRO A 312 -13.57 -23.20 -18.04
N LEU A 313 -12.94 -22.03 -18.08
CA LEU A 313 -12.18 -21.48 -16.95
C LEU A 313 -13.10 -21.07 -15.79
N ILE A 314 -14.24 -20.45 -16.10
CA ILE A 314 -15.26 -20.09 -15.09
C ILE A 314 -15.86 -21.37 -14.47
N ASP A 315 -16.21 -22.36 -15.28
CA ASP A 315 -16.79 -23.62 -14.80
C ASP A 315 -15.78 -24.41 -13.96
N ALA A 316 -14.49 -24.42 -14.33
CA ALA A 316 -13.42 -25.02 -13.53
C ALA A 316 -13.20 -24.26 -12.21
N TYR A 317 -13.20 -22.92 -12.24
CA TYR A 317 -13.12 -22.06 -11.06
C TYR A 317 -14.24 -22.34 -10.07
N TRP A 318 -15.50 -22.36 -10.53
CA TRP A 318 -16.64 -22.64 -9.67
C TRP A 318 -16.72 -24.11 -9.24
N GLY A 319 -16.18 -25.03 -10.03
CA GLY A 319 -16.01 -26.43 -9.64
C GLY A 319 -15.08 -26.57 -8.44
N ILE A 320 -13.92 -25.89 -8.47
CA ILE A 320 -12.95 -25.88 -7.38
C ILE A 320 -13.53 -25.20 -6.13
N ARG A 321 -14.19 -24.04 -6.28
CA ARG A 321 -14.80 -23.30 -5.17
C ARG A 321 -15.93 -24.05 -4.44
N ARG A 322 -16.51 -25.07 -5.08
CA ARG A 322 -17.54 -25.93 -4.48
C ARG A 322 -16.96 -27.14 -3.74
N LEU A 323 -15.64 -27.35 -3.77
CA LEU A 323 -14.99 -28.41 -3.02
C LEU A 323 -14.96 -28.06 -1.52
N PRO A 324 -15.31 -28.99 -0.61
CA PRO A 324 -15.32 -28.75 0.84
C PRO A 324 -13.97 -28.35 1.44
N SER A 325 -12.87 -28.64 0.75
CA SER A 325 -11.49 -28.28 1.11
C SER A 325 -11.11 -26.85 0.72
N CYS A 326 -11.87 -26.22 -0.18
CA CYS A 326 -11.56 -24.93 -0.76
C CYS A 326 -11.81 -23.73 0.18
N ASP A 327 -12.20 -23.99 1.43
CA ASP A 327 -12.23 -23.01 2.53
C ASP A 327 -10.81 -22.64 3.03
N ARG A 328 -9.77 -23.27 2.47
CA ARG A 328 -8.35 -23.02 2.80
C ARG A 328 -7.71 -22.05 1.80
N VAL A 329 -6.96 -21.09 2.34
CA VAL A 329 -6.37 -19.93 1.62
C VAL A 329 -5.41 -20.36 0.50
N ASP A 330 -4.66 -21.43 0.69
CA ASP A 330 -3.64 -21.91 -0.27
C ASP A 330 -4.26 -22.41 -1.59
N ASP A 331 -5.49 -22.95 -1.55
CA ASP A 331 -6.22 -23.42 -2.73
C ASP A 331 -6.88 -22.26 -3.49
N MET A 332 -7.20 -21.14 -2.82
CA MET A 332 -7.70 -19.92 -3.46
C MET A 332 -6.60 -19.18 -4.26
N VAL A 333 -5.35 -19.19 -3.79
CA VAL A 333 -4.20 -18.52 -4.46
C VAL A 333 -3.88 -19.16 -5.82
N LEU A 334 -3.98 -20.50 -5.92
CA LEU A 334 -3.81 -21.23 -7.18
C LEU A 334 -4.87 -20.89 -8.24
N VAL A 335 -6.01 -20.36 -7.81
CA VAL A 335 -7.21 -20.16 -8.63
C VAL A 335 -7.44 -18.67 -8.95
N SER A 336 -7.04 -17.75 -8.09
CA SER A 336 -7.12 -16.30 -8.30
C SER A 336 -5.97 -15.74 -9.14
N ALA A 337 -4.75 -16.30 -9.02
CA ALA A 337 -3.58 -15.80 -9.74
C ALA A 337 -3.71 -15.84 -11.27
N PRO A 338 -4.27 -16.89 -11.91
CA PRO A 338 -4.49 -16.90 -13.35
C PRO A 338 -5.52 -15.84 -13.79
N TRP A 339 -6.60 -15.65 -13.02
CA TRP A 339 -7.64 -14.65 -13.32
C TRP A 339 -7.12 -13.21 -13.17
N LEU A 340 -6.36 -12.95 -12.10
CA LEU A 340 -5.74 -11.66 -11.84
C LEU A 340 -4.66 -11.35 -12.89
N VAL A 341 -3.78 -12.30 -13.22
CA VAL A 341 -2.78 -12.13 -14.28
C VAL A 341 -3.46 -11.90 -15.64
N LEU A 342 -4.56 -12.60 -15.95
CA LEU A 342 -5.29 -12.41 -17.21
C LEU A 342 -5.96 -11.03 -17.30
N THR A 343 -6.70 -10.63 -16.27
CA THR A 343 -7.41 -9.33 -16.24
C THR A 343 -6.42 -8.18 -16.25
N THR A 344 -5.33 -8.27 -15.49
CA THR A 344 -4.30 -7.23 -15.45
C THR A 344 -3.52 -7.15 -16.76
N THR A 345 -3.22 -8.29 -17.41
CA THR A 345 -2.53 -8.30 -18.72
C THR A 345 -3.43 -7.70 -19.81
N LEU A 346 -4.72 -8.02 -19.81
CA LEU A 346 -5.68 -7.50 -20.77
C LEU A 346 -5.91 -5.99 -20.55
N GLN A 347 -6.12 -5.55 -19.31
CA GLN A 347 -6.29 -4.13 -18.96
C GLN A 347 -5.06 -3.31 -19.34
N ARG A 348 -3.86 -3.82 -19.05
CA ARG A 348 -2.60 -3.16 -19.42
C ARG A 348 -2.43 -3.06 -20.94
N TYR A 349 -2.71 -4.13 -21.67
CA TYR A 349 -2.64 -4.13 -23.13
C TYR A 349 -3.65 -3.16 -23.77
N LEU A 350 -4.90 -3.16 -23.30
CA LEU A 350 -5.95 -2.24 -23.77
C LEU A 350 -5.59 -0.78 -23.48
N ALA A 351 -4.96 -0.49 -22.35
CA ALA A 351 -4.54 0.87 -22.00
C ALA A 351 -3.31 1.33 -22.78
N GLU A 352 -2.29 0.49 -22.92
CA GLU A 352 -1.04 0.81 -23.61
C GLU A 352 -1.25 0.97 -25.13
N HIS A 353 -2.22 0.27 -25.72
CA HIS A 353 -2.36 0.22 -27.18
C HIS A 353 -3.66 0.84 -27.73
N LEU A 354 -4.72 0.91 -26.93
CA LEU A 354 -6.01 1.51 -27.36
C LEU A 354 -6.35 2.81 -26.60
N GLY A 355 -5.47 3.26 -25.69
CA GLY A 355 -5.68 4.49 -24.92
C GLY A 355 -6.90 4.46 -24.00
N LEU A 356 -7.39 3.27 -23.66
CA LEU A 356 -8.54 3.10 -22.77
C LEU A 356 -8.10 3.30 -21.31
N PRO A 357 -8.86 4.06 -20.49
CA PRO A 357 -8.50 4.31 -19.10
C PRO A 357 -8.60 3.03 -18.25
N ILE A 358 -7.59 2.80 -17.41
CA ILE A 358 -7.44 1.58 -16.58
C ILE A 358 -8.45 1.52 -15.40
N GLY A 359 -9.25 2.55 -15.16
CA GLY A 359 -10.19 2.60 -14.03
C GLY A 359 -11.66 2.53 -14.47
N GLY A 360 -12.38 1.47 -14.06
CA GLY A 360 -13.84 1.42 -14.16
C GLY A 360 -14.48 0.04 -14.34
N TRP A 361 -13.70 -1.02 -14.51
CA TRP A 361 -14.23 -2.34 -14.89
C TRP A 361 -14.47 -3.29 -13.71
N ASN A 362 -13.98 -2.98 -12.51
CA ASN A 362 -14.19 -3.84 -11.33
C ASN A 362 -15.55 -3.63 -10.65
N ASP A 363 -16.29 -2.58 -10.99
CA ASP A 363 -17.52 -2.21 -10.27
C ASP A 363 -18.81 -2.73 -10.93
N GLN A 364 -18.73 -3.57 -11.97
CA GLN A 364 -19.91 -4.09 -12.69
C GLN A 364 -19.89 -5.59 -13.04
N TRP A 365 -19.05 -6.42 -12.41
CA TRP A 365 -19.00 -7.87 -12.65
C TRP A 365 -19.19 -8.72 -11.41
#